data_AF-A0A218QJ98-F1
#
_entry.id   AF-A0A218QJ98-F1
#
_cell.length_a   1.000
_cell.length_b   1.000
_cell.length_c   1.000
_cell.angle_alpha   90.00
_cell.angle_beta   90.00
_cell.angle_gamma   90.00
#
_symmetry.space_group_name_H-M   'P 1'
#
loop_
_entity.id
_entity.type
_entity.pdbx_description
1 polymer ?
#
loop_
_entity_poly.entity_id
_entity_poly.type
_entity_poly.pdbx_seq_one_letter_code
_entity_poly.pdbx_strand_id
1 'polypeptide(L)' 'MSREEVEAMFGLSELKQTRFYQEAFTEGKLEGIEQGARLEKLRIAPLMLKLGLSVEQVAQELGLSVEEVTQAAQ' A
#
# COMPACT_ATOMS: atom_id res chain seq x y z
N MET A 1 0.20 -9.44 -23.23
CA MET A 1 1.50 -8.89 -23.63
C MET A 1 2.47 -9.08 -22.47
N SER A 2 3.55 -9.81 -22.69
CA SER A 2 4.65 -9.92 -21.73
C SER A 2 5.50 -8.65 -21.73
N ARG A 3 6.35 -8.50 -20.71
CA ARG A 3 7.31 -7.40 -20.65
C ARG A 3 8.20 -7.43 -21.90
N GLU A 4 8.72 -8.59 -22.25
CA GLU A 4 9.61 -8.83 -23.40
C GLU A 4 8.96 -8.42 -24.73
N GLU A 5 7.66 -8.71 -24.90
CA GLU A 5 6.89 -8.28 -26.06
C GLU A 5 6.76 -6.74 -26.11
N VAL A 6 6.54 -6.08 -24.97
CA VAL A 6 6.52 -4.61 -24.88
C VAL A 6 7.89 -4.02 -25.22
N GLU A 7 8.99 -4.59 -24.70
CA GLU A 7 10.34 -4.09 -24.96
C GLU A 7 10.68 -4.18 -26.44
N ALA A 8 10.31 -5.28 -27.11
CA ALA A 8 10.53 -5.49 -28.54
C ALA A 8 9.69 -4.55 -29.42
N MET A 9 8.51 -4.13 -28.97
CA MET A 9 7.60 -3.27 -29.73
C MET A 9 7.92 -1.78 -29.61
N PHE A 10 8.31 -1.31 -28.42
CA PHE A 10 8.40 0.13 -28.13
C PHE A 10 9.80 0.60 -27.74
N GLY A 11 10.73 -0.30 -27.41
CA GLY A 11 11.98 0.08 -26.74
C GLY A 11 11.71 0.63 -25.34
N LEU A 12 12.15 -0.07 -24.29
CA LEU A 12 11.86 0.33 -22.90
C LEU A 12 12.19 1.78 -22.56
N SER A 13 13.26 2.32 -23.15
CA SER A 13 13.69 3.70 -22.90
C SER A 13 12.69 4.72 -23.44
N GLU A 14 12.09 4.47 -24.60
CA GLU A 14 11.11 5.37 -25.22
C GLU A 14 9.77 5.29 -24.49
N LEU A 15 9.34 4.07 -24.11
CA LEU A 15 8.13 3.88 -23.31
C LEU A 15 8.18 4.67 -22.00
N LYS A 16 9.32 4.65 -21.29
CA LYS A 16 9.51 5.40 -20.04
C LYS A 16 9.44 6.91 -20.20
N GLN A 17 9.73 7.44 -21.40
CA GLN A 17 9.62 8.85 -21.70
C GLN A 17 8.20 9.28 -22.06
N THR A 18 7.30 8.34 -22.36
CA THR A 18 5.90 8.69 -22.63
C THR A 18 5.26 9.33 -21.40
N ARG A 19 4.38 10.32 -21.63
CA ARG A 19 3.59 10.94 -20.56
C ARG A 19 2.76 9.90 -19.81
N PHE A 20 2.14 8.98 -20.55
CA PHE A 20 1.35 7.89 -19.98
C PHE A 20 2.15 7.04 -18.98
N TYR A 21 3.37 6.62 -19.33
CA TYR A 21 4.19 5.83 -18.39
C TYR A 21 4.55 6.63 -17.14
N GLN A 22 4.89 7.91 -17.28
CA GLN A 22 5.26 8.75 -16.14
C GLN A 22 4.09 8.97 -15.18
N GLU A 23 2.88 9.17 -15.73
CA GLU A 23 1.64 9.28 -14.97
C GLU A 23 1.34 7.97 -14.24
N ALA A 24 1.28 6.84 -14.97
CA ALA A 24 1.04 5.52 -14.39
C ALA A 24 2.07 5.13 -13.32
N PHE A 25 3.35 5.46 -13.53
CA PHE A 25 4.41 5.20 -12.55
C PHE A 25 4.26 6.07 -11.30
N THR A 26 3.80 7.31 -11.45
CA THR A 26 3.54 8.22 -10.33
C THR A 26 2.33 7.77 -9.52
N GLU A 27 1.24 7.41 -10.20
CA GLU A 27 0.05 6.82 -9.57
C GLU A 27 0.40 5.55 -8.81
N GLY A 28 1.12 4.62 -9.43
CA GLY A 28 1.55 3.37 -8.78
C GLY A 28 2.46 3.61 -7.57
N LYS A 29 3.29 4.66 -7.57
CA LYS A 29 4.06 5.06 -6.37
C LYS A 29 3.17 5.57 -5.26
N LEU A 30 2.17 6.40 -5.58
CA LEU A 30 1.23 6.94 -4.59
C LEU A 30 0.39 5.81 -3.98
N GLU A 31 -0.15 4.93 -4.81
CA GLU A 31 -0.86 3.73 -4.36
C GLU A 31 0.03 2.85 -3.47
N GLY A 32 1.28 2.64 -3.86
CA GLY A 32 2.24 1.87 -3.06
C GLY A 32 2.52 2.49 -1.68
N ILE A 33 2.61 3.82 -1.60
CA ILE A 33 2.77 4.53 -0.32
C ILE A 33 1.51 4.38 0.54
N GLU A 34 0.32 4.54 -0.03
CA GLU A 34 -0.94 4.39 0.68
C GLU A 34 -1.12 2.97 1.22
N GLN A 35 -0.87 1.96 0.38
CA GLN A 35 -0.92 0.55 0.77
C GLN A 35 0.12 0.25 1.86
N GLY A 36 1.35 0.77 1.72
CA GLY A 36 2.41 0.62 2.71
C GLY A 36 2.02 1.20 4.07
N ALA A 37 1.47 2.41 4.10
CA ALA A 37 0.99 3.06 5.32
C ALA A 37 -0.16 2.26 5.98
N ARG A 38 -1.07 1.70 5.19
CA ARG A 38 -2.15 0.85 5.71
C ARG A 38 -1.62 -0.45 6.31
N LEU A 39 -0.68 -1.12 5.63
CA LEU A 39 -0.05 -2.35 6.13
C LEU A 39 0.74 -2.10 7.42
N GLU A 40 1.43 -0.96 7.51
CA GLU A 40 2.16 -0.58 8.72
C GLU A 40 1.21 -0.41 9.92
N LYS A 41 0.08 0.28 9.74
CA LYS A 41 -0.95 0.43 10.77
C LYS A 41 -1.45 -0.94 11.26
N LEU A 42 -1.80 -1.84 10.34
CA LEU A 42 -2.23 -3.20 10.68
C LEU A 42 -1.16 -3.97 11.47
N ARG A 43 0.12 -3.78 11.14
CA ARG A 43 1.24 -4.40 11.86
C ARG A 43 1.46 -3.83 13.26
N ILE A 44 1.15 -2.55 13.48
CA ILE A 44 1.29 -1.86 14.77
C ILE A 44 0.12 -2.18 15.70
N ALA A 45 -1.09 -2.39 15.17
CA ALA A 45 -2.29 -2.61 15.96
C ALA A 45 -2.12 -3.68 17.07
N PRO A 46 -1.54 -4.87 16.82
CA PRO A 46 -1.33 -5.89 17.87
C PRO A 46 -0.35 -5.46 18.96
N LEU A 47 0.62 -4.59 18.63
CA LEU A 47 1.57 -4.06 19.61
C LEU A 47 0.86 -3.09 20.56
N MET A 48 0.00 -2.22 20.05
CA MET A 48 -0.78 -1.29 20.88
C MET A 48 -1.76 -2.04 21.79
N LEU A 49 -2.39 -3.11 21.30
CA LEU A 49 -3.23 -3.98 22.13
C LEU A 49 -2.43 -4.65 23.25
N LYS A 50 -1.21 -5.15 22.96
CA LYS A 50 -0.30 -5.71 23.97
C LYS A 50 0.13 -4.69 25.03
N LEU A 51 0.16 -3.40 24.68
CA LEU A 51 0.43 -2.30 25.60
C LEU A 51 -0.80 -1.89 26.44
N GLY A 52 -1.95 -2.56 26.25
CA GLY A 52 -3.14 -2.40 27.07
C GLY A 52 -4.17 -1.41 26.53
N LEU A 53 -4.03 -0.93 25.29
CA LEU A 53 -5.06 -0.13 24.64
C LEU A 53 -6.26 -1.01 24.24
N SER A 54 -7.47 -0.44 24.27
CA SER A 54 -8.66 -1.14 23.77
C SER A 54 -8.69 -1.20 22.25
N VAL A 55 -9.47 -2.13 21.70
CA VAL A 55 -9.65 -2.28 20.24
C VAL A 55 -10.16 -0.99 19.61
N GLU A 56 -11.09 -0.31 20.27
CA GLU A 56 -11.69 0.95 19.83
C GLU A 56 -10.67 2.09 19.81
N GLN A 57 -9.81 2.17 20.84
CA GLN A 57 -8.74 3.16 20.90
C GLN A 57 -7.73 2.93 19.78
N VAL A 58 -7.31 1.68 19.56
CA VAL A 58 -6.37 1.35 18.48
C VAL A 58 -6.98 1.63 17.11
N ALA A 59 -8.24 1.30 16.89
CA ALA A 59 -8.97 1.59 15.66
C ALA A 59 -9.01 3.11 15.38
N GLN A 60 -9.35 3.91 16.38
CA GLN A 60 -9.38 5.36 16.28
C GLN A 60 -8.00 5.95 15.98
N GLU A 61 -6.96 5.60 16.75
CA GLU A 61 -5.62 6.19 16.62
C GLU A 61 -4.94 5.80 15.30
N LEU A 62 -5.16 4.58 14.83
CA LEU A 62 -4.58 4.12 13.56
C LEU A 62 -5.48 4.46 12.36
N GLY A 63 -6.69 4.96 12.58
CA GLY A 63 -7.68 5.17 11.52
C GLY A 63 -8.03 3.88 10.79
N LEU A 64 -8.16 2.78 11.54
CA LEU A 64 -8.60 1.47 11.09
C LEU A 64 -10.03 1.22 11.56
N SER A 65 -10.71 0.26 10.96
CA SER A 65 -11.96 -0.26 11.53
C SER A 65 -11.69 -1.18 12.72
N VAL A 66 -12.68 -1.32 13.61
CA VAL A 66 -12.63 -2.28 14.73
C VAL A 66 -12.44 -3.72 14.23
N GLU A 67 -13.08 -4.06 13.10
CA GLU A 67 -12.92 -5.37 12.43
C GLU A 67 -11.46 -5.63 12.06
N GLU A 68 -10.80 -4.66 11.42
CA GLU A 68 -9.40 -4.77 11.01
C GLU A 68 -8.45 -4.93 12.19
N VAL A 69 -8.64 -4.17 13.26
CA VAL A 69 -7.84 -4.29 14.47
C VAL A 69 -8.04 -5.66 15.13
N THR A 70 -9.27 -6.16 15.14
CA THR A 70 -9.59 -7.48 15.68
C THR A 70 -8.94 -8.59 14.85
N GLN A 71 -9.00 -8.52 13.53
CA GLN A 71 -8.36 -9.48 12.63
C GLN A 71 -6.84 -9.44 12.74
N ALA A 72 -6.24 -8.26 12.87
CA ALA A 72 -4.80 -8.12 13.03
C ALA A 72 -4.27 -8.77 14.33
N ALA A 73 -5.12 -8.91 15.35
CA ALA A 73 -4.79 -9.49 16.64
C ALA A 73 -4.94 -11.03 16.70
N GLN A 74 -5.54 -11.66 15.69
CA GLN A 74 -5.67 -13.12 15.56
C GLN A 74 -4.37 -13.75 15.05
#